data_AF-A2BR77-F1
#
_entry.id   AF-A2BR77-F1
#
_cell.length_a   1.000
_cell.length_b   1.000
_cell.length_c   1.000
_cell.angle_alpha   90.00
_cell.angle_beta   90.00
_cell.angle_gamma   90.00
#
_symmetry.space_group_name_H-M   'P 1'
#
loop_
_entity.id
_entity.type
_entity.pdbx_description
1 polymer ?
#
loop_
_entity_poly.entity_id
_entity_poly.type
_entity_poly.pdbx_seq_one_letter_code
_entity_poly.pdbx_strand_id
1 'polypeptide(L)'
;MKHLLIPLLVLLPLPSVVNSSHLNNQRELIVTSESTRESIELAKYLKDSGVVKYSAYWCPNCLNQSELFGKQAYRELNVVECARDGINSQTQLCIDKKIKGFPTWEINGNLILGVLSLKELSKLTGFKN
;
A
#
# COMPACT_ATOMS: atom_id res chain seq x y z
N MET A 1 -6.90 -38.72 -50.83
CA MET A 1 -6.06 -38.88 -49.62
C MET A 1 -6.26 -37.62 -48.77
N LYS A 2 -7.09 -37.67 -47.74
CA LYS A 2 -7.33 -36.53 -46.84
C LYS A 2 -6.31 -36.62 -45.70
N HIS A 3 -5.27 -35.80 -45.74
CA HIS A 3 -4.33 -35.69 -44.62
C HIS A 3 -5.00 -34.89 -43.51
N LEU A 4 -5.48 -35.57 -42.47
CA LEU A 4 -5.85 -34.93 -41.21
C LEU A 4 -4.56 -34.44 -40.53
N LEU A 5 -4.33 -33.13 -40.56
CA LEU A 5 -3.36 -32.47 -39.69
C LEU A 5 -4.02 -32.26 -38.32
N ILE A 6 -3.69 -33.11 -37.35
CA ILE A 6 -4.08 -32.94 -35.95
C ILE A 6 -3.07 -31.94 -35.34
N PRO A 7 -3.50 -30.75 -34.88
CA PRO A 7 -2.59 -29.85 -34.18
C PRO A 7 -2.19 -30.48 -32.85
N LEU A 8 -0.88 -30.64 -32.63
CA LEU A 8 -0.34 -31.03 -31.33
C LEU A 8 -0.64 -29.91 -30.33
N LEU A 9 -1.72 -30.05 -29.56
CA LEU A 9 -1.99 -29.21 -28.41
C LEU A 9 -0.99 -29.61 -27.31
N VAL A 10 0.08 -28.83 -27.15
CA VAL A 10 1.02 -29.02 -26.04
C VAL A 10 0.30 -28.63 -24.75
N LEU A 11 -0.11 -29.63 -23.97
CA LEU A 11 -0.61 -29.46 -22.60
C LEU A 11 0.54 -28.99 -21.71
N LEU A 12 0.73 -27.68 -21.60
CA LEU A 12 1.57 -27.10 -20.55
C LEU A 12 0.86 -27.34 -19.20
N PRO A 13 1.53 -27.99 -18.22
CA PRO A 13 0.93 -28.20 -16.93
C PRO A 13 0.74 -26.82 -16.29
N LEU A 14 -0.49 -26.53 -15.84
CA LEU A 14 -0.76 -25.34 -15.05
C LEU A 14 0.16 -25.37 -13.83
N PRO A 15 0.87 -24.26 -13.50
CA PRO A 15 1.69 -24.22 -12.31
C PRO A 15 0.82 -24.57 -11.09
N SER A 16 1.29 -25.52 -10.29
CA SER A 16 0.63 -25.93 -9.06
C SER A 16 0.41 -24.69 -8.19
N VAL A 17 -0.84 -24.34 -7.93
CA VAL A 17 -1.18 -23.27 -6.98
C VAL A 17 -0.60 -23.69 -5.63
N VAL A 18 0.41 -22.96 -5.14
CA VAL A 18 1.00 -23.19 -3.83
C VAL A 18 -0.03 -22.84 -2.76
N ASN A 19 -0.75 -23.85 -2.25
CA ASN A 19 -1.69 -23.70 -1.15
C ASN A 19 -0.93 -23.66 0.18
N SER A 20 -0.33 -22.50 0.50
CA SER A 20 0.44 -22.30 1.73
C SER A 20 -0.43 -21.72 2.83
N SER A 21 -0.44 -22.34 4.01
CA SER A 21 -1.22 -21.89 5.18
C SER A 21 -0.88 -20.46 5.63
N HIS A 22 0.32 -19.97 5.32
CA HIS A 22 0.72 -18.58 5.57
C HIS A 22 -0.10 -17.55 4.79
N LEU A 23 -0.70 -17.92 3.65
CA LEU A 23 -1.57 -17.03 2.87
C LEU A 23 -3.01 -16.98 3.40
N ASN A 24 -3.37 -17.89 4.30
CA ASN A 24 -4.74 -18.04 4.78
C ASN A 24 -5.07 -17.11 5.97
N ASN A 25 -4.10 -16.32 6.42
CA ASN A 25 -4.26 -15.40 7.54
C ASN A 25 -3.72 -14.02 7.13
N GLN A 26 -4.40 -13.38 6.18
CA GLN A 26 -4.04 -12.04 5.72
C GLN A 26 -4.09 -11.06 6.90
N ARG A 27 -3.06 -10.23 7.03
CA ARG A 27 -2.89 -9.30 8.16
C ARG A 27 -2.94 -7.86 7.67
N GLU A 28 -3.53 -7.00 8.50
CA GLU A 28 -3.64 -5.55 8.27
C GLU A 28 -2.95 -4.79 9.41
N LEU A 29 -2.53 -3.57 9.10
CA LEU A 29 -1.95 -2.66 10.07
C LEU A 29 -3.05 -2.07 10.96
N ILE A 30 -2.97 -2.33 12.27
CA ILE A 30 -3.97 -1.86 13.23
C ILE A 30 -3.49 -0.57 13.89
N VAL A 31 -4.22 0.52 13.66
CA VAL A 31 -3.99 1.82 14.33
C VAL A 31 -4.85 1.89 15.58
N THR A 32 -4.28 2.39 16.67
CA THR A 32 -4.90 2.37 18.00
C THR A 32 -5.12 3.75 18.61
N SER A 33 -4.38 4.77 18.17
CA SER A 33 -4.57 6.16 18.58
C SER A 33 -5.86 6.75 18.01
N GLU A 34 -6.38 7.74 18.71
CA GLU A 34 -7.53 8.52 18.26
C GLU A 34 -7.07 9.65 17.33
N SER A 35 -7.89 9.94 16.32
CA SER A 35 -7.65 11.06 15.43
C SER A 35 -8.10 12.38 16.05
N THR A 36 -7.43 13.47 15.69
CA THR A 36 -7.94 14.82 15.94
C THR A 36 -8.71 15.31 14.72
N ARG A 37 -9.44 16.42 14.87
CA ARG A 37 -10.12 17.06 13.74
C ARG A 37 -9.11 17.47 12.65
N GLU A 38 -7.99 18.01 13.08
CA GLU A 38 -6.92 18.49 12.20
C GLU A 38 -6.26 17.33 11.43
N SER A 39 -6.06 16.17 12.07
CA SER A 39 -5.49 15.00 11.37
C SER A 39 -6.47 14.42 10.34
N ILE A 40 -7.78 14.46 10.62
CA ILE A 40 -8.83 14.03 9.67
C ILE A 40 -8.87 14.97 8.46
N GLU A 41 -8.86 16.29 8.69
CA GLU A 41 -8.86 17.29 7.62
C GLU A 41 -7.62 17.14 6.73
N LEU A 42 -6.43 16.98 7.34
CA LEU A 42 -5.21 16.72 6.59
C LEU A 42 -5.31 15.42 5.79
N ALA A 43 -5.76 14.31 6.39
CA ALA A 43 -5.83 13.04 5.69
C ALA A 43 -6.76 13.07 4.46
N LYS A 44 -7.91 13.75 4.58
CA LYS A 44 -8.82 13.98 3.45
C LYS A 44 -8.16 14.83 2.37
N TYR A 45 -7.50 15.92 2.74
CA TYR A 45 -6.76 16.74 1.78
C TYR A 45 -5.66 15.95 1.05
N LEU A 46 -4.89 15.13 1.77
CA LEU A 46 -3.86 14.27 1.19
C LEU A 46 -4.47 13.28 0.19
N LYS A 47 -5.60 12.66 0.54
CA LYS A 47 -6.34 11.75 -0.34
C LYS A 47 -6.76 12.45 -1.63
N ASP A 48 -7.42 13.61 -1.50
CA ASP A 48 -7.94 14.38 -2.63
C ASP A 48 -6.82 14.95 -3.51
N SER A 49 -5.65 15.20 -2.92
CA SER A 49 -4.43 15.63 -3.63
C SER A 49 -3.66 14.47 -4.28
N GLY A 50 -4.18 13.24 -4.23
CA GLY A 50 -3.55 12.07 -4.83
C GLY A 50 -2.26 11.62 -4.14
N VAL A 51 -2.03 12.02 -2.89
CA VAL A 51 -0.87 11.57 -2.11
C VAL A 51 -1.06 10.11 -1.72
N VAL A 52 -0.02 9.31 -1.91
CA VAL A 52 -0.04 7.85 -1.63
C VAL A 52 0.99 7.50 -0.56
N LYS A 53 0.60 6.68 0.42
CA LYS A 53 1.50 6.06 1.39
C LYS A 53 1.70 4.57 1.04
N TYR A 54 2.90 4.21 0.62
CA TYR A 54 3.32 2.82 0.47
C TYR A 54 3.75 2.26 1.84
N SER A 55 3.12 1.18 2.25
CA SER A 55 3.18 0.63 3.60
C SER A 55 3.36 -0.88 3.56
N ALA A 56 3.85 -1.46 4.66
CA ALA A 56 3.75 -2.89 4.91
C ALA A 56 3.10 -3.09 6.29
N TYR A 57 2.16 -4.03 6.43
CA TYR A 57 1.40 -4.16 7.68
C TYR A 57 2.30 -4.46 8.90
N TRP A 58 3.39 -5.20 8.70
CA TRP A 58 4.33 -5.61 9.75
C TRP A 58 5.40 -4.55 10.06
N CYS A 59 5.42 -3.43 9.33
CA CYS A 59 6.46 -2.44 9.43
C CYS A 59 6.22 -1.48 10.61
N PRO A 60 7.13 -1.41 11.60
CA PRO A 60 6.93 -0.58 12.79
C PRO A 60 6.90 0.92 12.48
N ASN A 61 7.73 1.39 11.54
CA ASN A 61 7.70 2.78 11.09
C ASN A 61 6.39 3.14 10.38
N CYS A 62 5.77 2.16 9.73
CA CYS A 62 4.50 2.32 9.06
C CYS A 62 3.38 2.47 10.09
N LEU A 63 3.45 1.71 11.18
CA LEU A 63 2.55 1.87 12.32
C LEU A 63 2.76 3.25 12.96
N ASN A 64 4.01 3.62 13.27
CA ASN A 64 4.33 4.93 13.83
C ASN A 64 3.76 6.08 12.97
N GLN A 65 3.93 6.02 11.64
CA GLN A 65 3.36 7.00 10.73
C GLN A 65 1.83 7.05 10.80
N SER A 66 1.17 5.89 10.85
CA SER A 66 -0.30 5.81 10.91
C SER A 66 -0.86 6.27 12.26
N GLU A 67 -0.14 6.01 13.36
CA GLU A 67 -0.51 6.45 14.71
C GLU A 67 -0.44 7.98 14.88
N LEU A 68 0.36 8.69 14.08
CA LEU A 68 0.33 10.15 14.03
C LEU A 68 -1.01 10.69 13.49
N PHE A 69 -1.69 9.94 12.63
CA PHE A 69 -3.01 10.30 12.09
C PHE A 69 -4.15 9.84 13.00
N GLY A 70 -4.01 8.64 13.57
CA GLY A 70 -5.06 7.95 14.33
C GLY A 70 -6.10 7.26 13.47
N LYS A 71 -6.95 6.46 14.12
CA LYS A 71 -7.87 5.50 13.49
C LYS A 71 -8.74 6.08 12.38
N GLN A 72 -9.37 7.23 12.61
CA GLN A 72 -10.33 7.78 11.65
C GLN A 72 -9.63 8.41 10.45
N ALA A 73 -8.64 9.26 10.69
CA ALA A 73 -7.87 9.92 9.66
C ALA A 73 -7.09 8.91 8.80
N TYR A 74 -6.52 7.86 9.40
CA TYR A 74 -5.81 6.83 8.67
C TYR A 74 -6.66 6.15 7.59
N ARG A 75 -7.95 5.91 7.88
CA ARG A 75 -8.90 5.32 6.92
C ARG A 75 -9.21 6.20 5.71
N GLU A 76 -8.91 7.51 5.80
CA GLU A 76 -9.10 8.43 4.68
C GLU A 76 -7.93 8.38 3.70
N LEU A 77 -6.73 8.01 4.15
CA LEU A 77 -5.51 8.03 3.33
C LEU A 77 -5.56 7.02 2.17
N ASN A 78 -4.92 7.37 1.05
CA ASN A 78 -4.58 6.40 0.01
C ASN A 78 -3.37 5.57 0.47
N VAL A 79 -3.62 4.38 1.00
CA VAL A 79 -2.56 3.46 1.46
C VAL A 79 -2.44 2.29 0.50
N VAL A 80 -1.21 2.02 0.06
CA VAL A 80 -0.86 0.83 -0.72
C VAL A 80 -0.15 -0.15 0.20
N GLU A 81 -0.74 -1.33 0.38
CA GLU A 81 -0.13 -2.44 1.11
C GLU A 81 0.85 -3.20 0.20
N CYS A 82 2.12 -3.22 0.58
CA CYS A 82 3.21 -3.77 -0.23
C CYS A 82 3.67 -5.16 0.23
N ALA A 83 3.29 -5.65 1.41
CA ALA A 83 3.62 -7.00 1.87
C ALA A 83 2.79 -8.05 1.10
N ARG A 84 3.44 -9.11 0.61
CA ARG A 84 2.80 -10.14 -0.23
C ARG A 84 1.63 -10.85 0.46
N ASP A 85 1.71 -10.97 1.77
CA ASP A 85 0.73 -11.61 2.66
C ASP A 85 -0.19 -10.59 3.38
N GLY A 86 -0.10 -9.31 3.03
CA GLY A 86 -1.00 -8.28 3.51
C GLY A 86 -2.41 -8.39 2.90
N ILE A 87 -3.41 -7.88 3.64
CA ILE A 87 -4.77 -7.72 3.10
C ILE A 87 -4.73 -6.77 1.89
N ASN A 88 -5.37 -7.18 0.79
CA ASN A 88 -5.43 -6.42 -0.47
C ASN A 88 -4.04 -5.97 -0.98
N SER A 89 -3.05 -6.84 -0.82
CA SER A 89 -1.68 -6.57 -1.23
C SER A 89 -1.57 -6.16 -2.70
N GLN A 90 -0.77 -5.13 -2.93
CA GLN A 90 -0.36 -4.62 -4.24
C GLN A 90 1.16 -4.69 -4.38
N THR A 91 1.80 -5.77 -3.90
CA THR A 91 3.27 -5.92 -3.95
C THR A 91 3.87 -5.62 -5.32
N GLN A 92 3.24 -6.06 -6.41
CA GLN A 92 3.77 -5.83 -7.77
C GLN A 92 3.83 -4.33 -8.11
N LEU A 93 2.80 -3.56 -7.76
CA LEU A 93 2.81 -2.10 -7.92
C LEU A 93 4.00 -1.48 -7.17
N CYS A 94 4.28 -1.92 -5.94
CA CYS A 94 5.40 -1.41 -5.17
C CYS A 94 6.77 -1.76 -5.79
N ILE A 95 6.89 -2.94 -6.40
CA ILE A 95 8.08 -3.36 -7.17
C ILE A 95 8.25 -2.45 -8.40
N ASP A 96 7.19 -2.25 -9.17
CA ASP A 96 7.21 -1.45 -10.40
C ASP A 96 7.54 0.03 -10.12
N LYS A 97 7.01 0.57 -9.01
CA LYS A 97 7.33 1.89 -8.46
C LYS A 97 8.73 1.98 -7.83
N LYS A 98 9.47 0.86 -7.74
CA LYS A 98 10.81 0.76 -7.17
C LYS A 98 10.89 1.23 -5.70
N ILE A 99 9.85 0.98 -4.91
CA ILE A 99 9.82 1.33 -3.49
C ILE A 99 10.98 0.64 -2.76
N LYS A 100 11.80 1.43 -2.06
CA LYS A 100 13.06 0.96 -1.42
C LYS A 100 12.92 0.65 0.06
N GLY A 101 11.86 1.13 0.70
CA GLY A 101 11.59 0.93 2.12
C GLY A 101 10.23 1.49 2.51
N PHE A 102 9.85 1.31 3.78
CA PHE A 102 8.53 1.69 4.27
C PHE A 102 8.60 2.50 5.57
N PRO A 103 7.66 3.45 5.79
CA PRO A 103 6.73 3.93 4.79
C PRO A 103 7.46 4.75 3.71
N THR A 104 6.90 4.80 2.51
CA THR A 104 7.31 5.76 1.46
C THR A 104 6.08 6.57 1.06
N TRP A 105 6.23 7.88 0.96
CA TRP A 105 5.20 8.78 0.48
C TRP A 105 5.45 9.15 -0.98
N GLU A 106 4.44 9.06 -1.84
CA GLU A 106 4.46 9.65 -3.17
C GLU A 106 3.66 10.95 -3.16
N ILE A 107 4.38 12.06 -3.36
CA ILE A 107 3.82 13.42 -3.35
C ILE A 107 4.26 14.10 -4.65
N ASN A 108 3.31 14.48 -5.49
CA ASN A 108 3.58 15.09 -6.81
C ASN A 108 4.58 14.25 -7.65
N GLY A 109 4.45 12.92 -7.60
CA GLY A 109 5.32 11.97 -8.30
C GLY A 109 6.70 11.73 -7.64
N ASN A 110 7.04 12.44 -6.56
CA ASN A 110 8.30 12.25 -5.84
C ASN A 110 8.14 11.24 -4.71
N LEU A 111 9.05 10.28 -4.62
CA LEU A 111 9.09 9.28 -3.54
C LEU A 111 9.94 9.78 -2.37
N ILE A 112 9.33 9.91 -1.20
CA ILE A 112 9.97 10.36 0.04
C ILE A 112 9.92 9.20 1.05
N LEU A 113 11.09 8.64 1.36
CA LEU A 113 11.22 7.52 2.29
C LEU A 113 11.19 8.01 3.74
N GLY A 114 10.41 7.33 4.57
CA GLY A 114 10.43 7.48 6.03
C GLY A 114 9.15 8.06 6.62
N VAL A 115 9.15 8.15 7.95
CA VAL A 115 8.08 8.78 8.72
C VAL A 115 8.19 10.29 8.58
N LEU A 116 7.07 10.94 8.27
CA LEU A 116 6.90 12.38 8.20
C LEU A 116 5.87 12.82 9.24
N SER A 117 6.19 13.87 9.99
CA SER A 117 5.22 14.51 10.88
C SER A 117 4.04 15.07 10.09
N LEU A 118 2.88 15.23 10.74
CA LEU A 118 1.72 15.86 10.11
C LEU A 118 2.06 17.27 9.57
N LYS A 119 2.91 18.02 10.29
CA LYS A 119 3.37 19.35 9.87
C LYS A 119 4.22 19.31 8.60
N GLU A 120 5.10 18.32 8.47
CA GLU A 120 5.90 18.13 7.25
C GLU A 120 5.00 17.76 6.07
N LEU A 121 4.05 16.85 6.27
CA LEU A 121 3.07 16.49 5.23
C LEU A 121 2.25 17.70 4.80
N SER A 122 1.77 18.53 5.74
CA SER A 122 1.09 19.78 5.40
C SER A 122 1.96 20.72 4.58
N LYS A 123 3.23 20.91 4.97
CA LYS A 123 4.17 21.78 4.25
C LYS A 123 4.48 21.27 2.85
N LEU A 124 4.70 19.97 2.69
CA LEU A 124 5.03 19.35 1.40
C LEU A 124 3.87 19.38 0.41
N THR A 125 2.63 19.39 0.91
CA THR A 125 1.41 19.30 0.09
C THR A 125 0.64 20.62 -0.01
N GLY A 126 1.11 21.66 0.67
CA GLY A 126 0.48 22.98 0.67
C GLY A 126 -0.83 23.05 1.46
N PHE A 127 -1.13 22.06 2.30
CA PHE A 127 -2.29 22.09 3.19
C PHE A 127 -2.17 23.26 4.16
N LYS A 128 -3.22 24.07 4.26
CA LYS A 128 -3.35 25.18 5.19
C LYS A 128 -4.57 24.90 6.07
N ASN A 129 -4.33 24.77 7.37
CA ASN A 129 -5.36 24.71 8.40
C ASN A 129 -5.30 26.00 9.21
#